data_AF-W2YXV5-F1
#
_entry.id   AF-W2YXV5-F1
#
_cell.length_a   1.000
_cell.length_b   1.000
_cell.length_c   1.000
_cell.angle_alpha   90.00
_cell.angle_beta   90.00
_cell.angle_gamma   90.00
#
_symmetry.space_group_name_H-M   'P 1'
#
loop_
_entity.id
_entity.type
_entity.pdbx_description
1 polymer ?
#
loop_
_entity_poly.entity_id
_entity_poly.type
_entity_poly.pdbx_seq_one_letter_code
_entity_poly.pdbx_strand_id
1 'polypeptide(L)'
;MVEPIKGLKWKYGGEKTTDSFIVIDVDTKYQEIMGFGGGFTEAAALQFHKLRKDKQEEVLTLYFDKNKGSAYNFGRCADGVVQFRRDGERHGT
;
A
#
# COMPACT_ATOMS: atom_id res chain seq x y z
N MET A 1 1.75 12.76 -27.97
CA MET A 1 1.46 11.45 -28.59
C MET A 1 2.68 10.60 -28.32
N VAL A 2 2.63 9.70 -27.34
CA VAL A 2 3.80 8.90 -26.93
C VAL A 2 3.97 7.79 -27.96
N GLU A 3 5.13 7.71 -28.58
CA GLU A 3 5.41 6.65 -29.56
C GLU A 3 5.35 5.28 -28.88
N PRO A 4 4.72 4.27 -29.49
CA PRO A 4 4.71 2.92 -28.95
C PRO A 4 6.15 2.39 -28.91
N ILE A 5 6.54 1.82 -27.76
CA ILE A 5 7.85 1.20 -27.59
C ILE A 5 7.97 0.05 -28.61
N LYS A 6 8.91 0.18 -29.55
CA LYS A 6 9.15 -0.82 -30.60
C LYS A 6 9.65 -2.13 -29.98
N GLY A 7 8.89 -3.22 -30.13
CA GLY A 7 9.31 -4.57 -29.78
C GLY A 7 8.39 -5.35 -28.84
N LEU A 8 7.40 -4.72 -28.19
CA LEU A 8 6.45 -5.44 -27.34
C LEU A 8 5.42 -6.21 -28.18
N LYS A 9 5.24 -7.49 -27.86
CA LYS A 9 4.26 -8.37 -28.48
C LYS A 9 2.97 -8.29 -27.67
N TRP A 10 2.16 -7.30 -27.99
CA TRP A 10 0.89 -7.04 -27.32
C TRP A 10 -0.11 -8.17 -27.54
N LYS A 11 -0.56 -8.82 -26.45
CA LYS A 11 -1.45 -10.00 -26.52
C LYS A 11 -2.90 -9.72 -26.11
N TYR A 12 -3.14 -8.72 -25.27
CA TYR A 12 -4.47 -8.39 -24.76
C TYR A 12 -4.73 -6.89 -24.87
N GLY A 13 -5.72 -6.50 -25.67
CA GLY A 13 -6.20 -5.13 -25.82
C GLY A 13 -7.71 -5.12 -26.04
N GLY A 14 -8.40 -4.10 -25.53
CA GLY A 14 -9.82 -3.89 -25.82
C GLY A 14 -10.04 -3.59 -27.31
N GLU A 15 -11.23 -3.89 -27.83
CA GLU A 15 -11.59 -3.44 -29.18
C GLU A 15 -11.35 -1.92 -29.29
N LYS A 16 -10.78 -1.50 -30.43
CA LYS A 16 -10.57 -0.08 -30.76
C LYS A 16 -11.93 0.58 -31.09
N THR A 17 -12.83 0.64 -30.14
CA THR A 17 -14.11 1.34 -30.27
C THR A 17 -13.96 2.85 -29.97
N THR A 18 -12.84 3.24 -29.37
CA THR A 18 -12.50 4.62 -29.01
C THR A 18 -11.05 4.96 -29.37
N ASP A 19 -10.78 6.24 -29.65
CA ASP A 19 -9.43 6.76 -29.97
C ASP A 19 -8.40 6.60 -28.83
N SER A 20 -8.86 6.28 -27.62
CA SER A 20 -8.03 5.95 -26.47
C SER A 20 -8.29 4.50 -26.02
N PHE A 21 -7.28 3.66 -26.08
CA PHE A 21 -7.31 2.28 -25.59
C PHE A 21 -5.98 1.92 -24.92
N ILE A 22 -6.02 1.02 -23.94
CA ILE A 22 -4.85 0.50 -23.23
C ILE A 22 -4.64 -0.95 -23.66
N VAL A 23 -3.38 -1.34 -23.86
CA VAL A 23 -2.98 -2.69 -24.23
C VAL A 23 -1.96 -3.20 -23.23
N ILE A 24 -2.01 -4.49 -22.91
CA ILE A 24 -1.14 -5.13 -21.92
C ILE A 24 -0.28 -6.20 -22.62
N ASP A 25 1.04 -6.14 -22.40
CA ASP A 25 1.98 -7.20 -22.72
C ASP A 25 2.22 -8.05 -21.47
N VAL A 26 1.92 -9.35 -21.56
CA VAL A 26 2.06 -10.32 -20.46
C VAL A 26 3.33 -11.16 -20.55
N ASP A 27 4.08 -11.08 -21.66
CA ASP A 27 5.33 -11.83 -21.86
C ASP A 27 6.52 -11.09 -21.23
N THR A 28 6.48 -9.76 -21.24
CA THR A 28 7.52 -8.91 -20.64
C THR A 28 7.30 -8.79 -19.12
N LYS A 29 8.23 -9.32 -18.32
CA LYS A 29 8.19 -9.25 -16.85
C LYS A 29 9.23 -8.27 -16.30
N TYR A 30 8.86 -7.57 -15.23
CA TYR A 30 9.72 -6.64 -14.49
C TYR A 30 9.92 -7.12 -13.05
N GLN A 31 10.07 -6.20 -12.09
CA GLN A 31 10.26 -6.52 -10.68
C GLN A 31 9.05 -7.24 -10.07
N GLU A 32 9.33 -8.10 -9.10
CA GLU A 32 8.29 -8.70 -8.27
C GLU A 32 7.74 -7.67 -7.28
N ILE A 33 6.41 -7.65 -7.13
CA ILE A 33 5.74 -6.85 -6.11
C ILE A 33 5.67 -7.71 -4.84
N MET A 34 6.54 -7.42 -3.88
CA MET A 34 6.60 -8.16 -2.61
C MET A 34 5.31 -8.02 -1.78
N GLY A 35 4.64 -6.87 -1.87
CA GLY A 35 3.41 -6.62 -1.15
C GLY A 35 3.09 -5.14 -0.98
N PHE A 36 2.00 -4.90 -0.29
CA PHE A 36 1.49 -3.57 0.05
C PHE A 36 1.11 -3.52 1.53
N GLY A 37 1.24 -2.33 2.10
CA GLY A 37 0.63 -2.01 3.37
C GLY A 37 1.14 -0.71 3.97
N GLY A 38 1.31 -0.66 5.28
CA GLY A 38 1.44 0.60 6.03
C GLY A 38 2.67 0.70 6.94
N GLY A 39 2.89 1.91 7.47
CA GLY A 39 3.88 2.15 8.52
C GLY A 39 3.24 2.02 9.91
N PHE A 40 3.83 1.20 10.77
CA PHE A 40 3.41 1.05 12.17
C PHE A 40 4.22 2.00 13.04
N THR A 41 3.69 3.20 13.27
CA THR A 41 4.33 4.25 14.07
C THR A 41 3.79 4.27 15.50
N GLU A 42 4.52 4.91 16.42
CA GLU A 42 4.06 5.09 17.81
C GLU A 42 2.72 5.85 17.86
N ALA A 43 2.56 6.91 17.06
CA ALA A 43 1.28 7.62 16.97
C ALA A 43 0.13 6.71 16.51
N ALA A 44 0.35 5.86 15.51
CA ALA A 44 -0.67 4.90 15.05
C ALA A 44 -1.02 3.88 16.15
N ALA A 45 -0.02 3.36 16.86
CA ALA A 45 -0.21 2.44 17.98
C ALA A 45 -0.98 3.09 19.14
N LEU A 46 -0.66 4.35 19.48
CA LEU A 46 -1.35 5.10 20.53
C LEU A 46 -2.82 5.36 20.18
N GLN A 47 -3.13 5.74 18.94
CA GLN A 47 -4.51 5.94 18.52
C GLN A 47 -5.28 4.62 18.49
N PHE A 48 -4.65 3.55 17.99
CA PHE A 48 -5.23 2.21 18.03
C PHE A 48 -5.54 1.76 19.46
N HIS A 49 -4.62 1.97 20.39
CA HIS A 49 -4.79 1.59 21.80
C HIS A 49 -5.94 2.35 22.48
N LYS A 50 -6.24 3.59 22.07
CA LYS A 50 -7.36 4.38 22.60
C LYS A 50 -8.73 3.88 22.15
N LEU A 51 -8.79 3.05 21.11
CA LEU A 51 -10.05 2.48 20.64
C LEU A 51 -10.57 1.43 21.63
N ARG A 52 -11.89 1.26 21.65
CA ARG A 52 -12.51 0.11 22.32
C ARG A 52 -12.12 -1.20 21.62
N LYS A 53 -12.11 -2.32 22.34
CA LYS A 53 -11.66 -3.63 21.82
C LYS A 53 -12.41 -4.07 20.55
N ASP A 54 -13.71 -3.82 20.47
CA ASP A 54 -14.52 -4.13 19.28
C ASP A 54 -14.05 -3.35 18.04
N LYS A 55 -13.67 -2.09 18.23
CA LYS A 55 -13.14 -1.23 17.16
C LYS A 55 -11.69 -1.53 16.82
N GLN A 56 -10.89 -2.00 17.77
CA GLN A 56 -9.55 -2.50 17.50
C GLN A 56 -9.60 -3.71 16.56
N GLU A 57 -10.48 -4.67 16.84
CA GLU A 57 -10.65 -5.86 16.01
C GLU A 57 -11.18 -5.52 14.61
N GLU A 58 -12.14 -4.59 14.52
CA GLU A 58 -12.65 -4.08 13.25
C GLU A 58 -11.54 -3.45 12.41
N VAL A 59 -10.69 -2.61 13.02
CA VAL A 59 -9.56 -1.99 12.33
C VAL A 59 -8.56 -3.02 11.82
N LEU A 60 -8.24 -4.06 12.62
CA LEU A 60 -7.36 -5.14 12.17
C LEU A 60 -7.97 -5.94 11.02
N THR A 61 -9.26 -6.24 11.09
CA THR A 61 -9.99 -6.90 10.01
C THR A 61 -9.93 -6.08 8.72
N LEU A 62 -10.21 -4.77 8.80
CA LEU A 62 -10.21 -3.89 7.64
C LEU A 62 -8.83 -3.72 7.01
N TYR A 63 -7.75 -3.81 7.78
CA TYR A 63 -6.39 -3.73 7.23
C TYR A 63 -5.89 -5.06 6.68
N PHE A 64 -6.06 -6.17 7.39
CA PHE A 64 -5.33 -7.43 7.11
C PHE A 64 -6.19 -8.58 6.61
N ASP A 65 -7.51 -8.55 6.75
CA ASP A 65 -8.37 -9.61 6.20
C ASP A 65 -8.34 -9.58 4.66
N LYS A 66 -8.15 -10.74 4.05
CA LYS A 66 -8.01 -10.89 2.59
C LYS A 66 -9.30 -10.68 1.81
N ASN A 67 -10.45 -10.91 2.45
CA ASN A 67 -11.76 -10.91 1.80
C ASN A 67 -12.63 -9.75 2.27
N LYS A 68 -12.46 -9.32 3.52
CA LYS A 68 -13.26 -8.30 4.19
C LYS A 68 -12.52 -6.97 4.37
N GLY A 69 -11.24 -6.92 4.02
CA GLY A 69 -10.37 -5.76 4.22
C GLY A 69 -9.44 -5.50 3.03
N SER A 70 -8.44 -4.66 3.28
CA SER A 70 -7.47 -4.19 2.28
C SER A 70 -6.35 -5.21 2.00
N ALA A 71 -6.38 -6.37 2.66
CA ALA A 71 -5.41 -7.46 2.48
C ALA A 71 -3.94 -7.02 2.59
N TYR A 72 -3.61 -6.11 3.53
CA TYR A 72 -2.22 -5.70 3.77
C TYR A 72 -1.38 -6.93 4.10
N ASN A 73 -0.27 -7.08 3.39
CA ASN A 73 0.66 -8.20 3.54
C ASN A 73 2.10 -7.73 3.79
N PHE A 74 2.33 -6.42 3.79
CA PHE A 74 3.63 -5.82 4.04
C PHE A 74 3.50 -4.64 5.00
N GLY A 75 4.45 -4.48 5.92
CA GLY A 75 4.41 -3.39 6.89
C GLY A 75 5.81 -2.91 7.25
N ARG A 76 5.93 -1.60 7.49
CA ARG A 76 7.19 -1.00 7.95
C ARG A 76 7.11 -0.71 9.44
N CYS A 77 8.01 -1.32 10.21
CA CYS A 77 8.24 -0.96 11.60
C CYS A 77 9.52 -0.13 11.68
N ALA A 78 9.50 0.96 12.44
CA ALA A 78 10.69 1.78 12.65
C ALA A 78 11.52 1.21 13.82
N ASP A 79 12.82 1.01 13.60
CA ASP A 79 13.77 0.66 14.66
C ASP A 79 14.38 1.95 15.24
N GLY A 80 13.59 2.71 16.00
CA GLY A 80 14.03 3.96 16.63
C GLY A 80 13.00 5.09 16.59
N VAL A 81 13.48 6.33 16.75
CA VAL A 81 12.64 7.53 16.78
C VAL A 81 12.26 7.94 15.37
N VAL A 82 10.95 8.03 15.12
CA VAL A 82 10.36 8.52 13.86
C VAL A 82 9.54 9.78 14.15
N GLN A 83 9.46 10.70 13.19
CA GLN A 83 8.77 12.01 13.33
C GLN A 83 7.33 11.91 13.89
N PHE A 84 6.63 10.80 13.63
CA PHE A 84 5.29 10.52 14.20
C PHE A 84 5.36 9.89 15.60
N ARG A 85 6.35 10.30 16.38
CA ARG A 85 6.46 10.05 17.82
C ARG A 85 5.94 11.29 18.55
N ARG A 86 5.53 11.12 19.81
CA ARG A 86 5.15 12.25 20.66
C ARG A 86 6.41 13.04 21.03
N ASP A 87 6.72 14.12 20.31
CA ASP A 87 7.71 15.11 20.76
C ASP A 87 7.05 16.04 21.80
N GLY A 88 6.94 15.55 23.02
CA GLY A 88 6.35 16.26 24.17
C GLY A 88 7.28 16.41 25.37
N GLU A 89 8.41 15.68 25.41
CA GLU A 89 9.43 15.86 26.44
C GLU A 89 10.69 16.41 25.77
N ARG A 90 10.78 17.75 25.70
CA ARG A 90 12.10 18.37 25.68
C ARG A 90 12.74 17.99 27.02
N HIS A 91 13.75 17.12 27.00
CA HIS A 91 14.68 17.08 28.11
C HIS A 91 15.26 18.49 28.23
N GLY A 92 14.87 19.17 29.30
CA GLY A 92 15.46 20.43 29.69
C GLY A 92 16.96 20.24 29.89
N THR A 93 17.74 21.02 29.17
CA THR A 93 19.10 21.40 29.53
C THR A 93 19.07 22.89 29.85
#